data_AF-A0A1Z9FJS0-F1
#
_entry.id   AF-A0A1Z9FJS0-F1
#
_cell.length_a   1.000
_cell.length_b   1.000
_cell.length_c   1.000
_cell.angle_alpha   90.00
_cell.angle_beta   90.00
_cell.angle_gamma   90.00
#
_symmetry.space_group_name_H-M   'P 1'
#
loop_
_entity.id
_entity.type
_entity.pdbx_description
1 polymer ?
#
loop_
_entity_poly.entity_id
_entity_poly.type
_entity_poly.pdbx_seq_one_letter_code
_entity_poly.pdbx_strand_id
1 'polypeptide(L)'
;MANRAFCIGNGKSRRGFNLNKLKPRGTILGCNNLYKDFAPDVLVAIDHPIMHNIYQSGYCYNARCYFRSWSTIPGENFEQLILSMFPEYRHLRAIRQSGKLIENGRQGAKEFVLHGYNDKQTNENLVSVSWVTSDKVLNITDLIREPEQEHWSAGPMSGYVACNTIDEMKEIYLIGHDLYSMDNKFNNIYAGQPYYKSDTHPSNYYIQQWIYQWKKLFKWYHHIKFYKVNRKNMLNVNIPEWNDCKNLEYISYERMESQTRNLP
;
A
#
# COMPACT_ATOMS: atom_id res chain seq x y z
N MET A 1 -12.12 -19.93 -7.61
CA MET A 1 -11.48 -18.72 -7.02
C MET A 1 -12.46 -17.56 -7.14
N ALA A 2 -12.54 -16.70 -6.14
CA ALA A 2 -13.48 -15.58 -6.19
C ALA A 2 -12.95 -14.52 -7.16
N ASN A 3 -13.72 -14.22 -8.20
CA ASN A 3 -13.49 -13.12 -9.16
C ASN A 3 -13.88 -11.76 -8.57
N ARG A 4 -13.62 -11.60 -7.27
CA ARG A 4 -13.99 -10.44 -6.47
C ARG A 4 -12.84 -10.07 -5.55
N ALA A 5 -12.53 -8.79 -5.49
CA ALA A 5 -11.57 -8.24 -4.56
C ALA A 5 -12.14 -7.12 -3.67
N PHE A 6 -11.65 -7.05 -2.44
CA PHE A 6 -11.90 -5.97 -1.49
C PHE A 6 -10.60 -5.21 -1.26
N CYS A 7 -10.49 -4.01 -1.81
CA CYS A 7 -9.37 -3.11 -1.60
C CYS A 7 -9.63 -2.27 -0.35
N ILE A 8 -8.81 -2.48 0.68
CA ILE A 8 -8.94 -1.85 1.98
C ILE A 8 -7.95 -0.70 2.09
N GLY A 9 -8.47 0.52 1.98
CA GLY A 9 -7.77 1.76 2.27
C GLY A 9 -7.71 2.06 3.77
N ASN A 10 -6.98 3.12 4.10
CA ASN A 10 -6.65 3.48 5.48
C ASN A 10 -7.47 4.68 6.01
N GLY A 11 -8.55 5.07 5.33
CA GLY A 11 -9.46 6.12 5.75
C GLY A 11 -10.23 5.75 7.02
N LYS A 12 -10.55 6.75 7.85
CA LYS A 12 -11.23 6.53 9.15
C LYS A 12 -12.64 5.94 8.97
N SER A 13 -13.25 6.02 7.78
CA SER A 13 -14.59 5.47 7.53
C SER A 13 -14.70 3.96 7.71
N ARG A 14 -13.59 3.21 7.58
CA ARG A 14 -13.61 1.75 7.82
C ARG A 14 -13.64 1.37 9.29
N ARG A 15 -13.44 2.32 10.21
CA ARG A 15 -13.49 2.06 11.67
C ARG A 15 -14.86 1.50 12.08
N GLY A 16 -14.85 0.43 12.85
CA GLY A 16 -16.05 -0.24 13.33
C GLY A 16 -16.69 -1.21 12.34
N PHE A 17 -16.17 -1.33 11.10
CA PHE A 17 -16.57 -2.42 10.20
C PHE A 17 -15.70 -3.65 10.43
N ASN A 18 -16.33 -4.83 10.62
CA ASN A 18 -15.61 -6.08 10.80
C ASN A 18 -15.13 -6.64 9.45
N LEU A 19 -13.88 -6.39 9.10
CA LEU A 19 -13.26 -6.87 7.86
C LEU A 19 -13.23 -8.40 7.73
N ASN A 20 -13.26 -9.17 8.82
CA ASN A 20 -13.30 -10.63 8.74
C ASN A 20 -14.55 -11.16 8.03
N LYS A 21 -15.64 -10.37 7.98
CA LYS A 21 -16.85 -10.73 7.22
C LYS A 21 -16.62 -10.85 5.71
N LEU A 22 -15.52 -10.27 5.20
CA LEU A 22 -15.17 -10.27 3.78
C LEU A 22 -14.37 -11.50 3.36
N LYS A 23 -13.69 -12.19 4.29
CA LYS A 23 -12.83 -13.35 4.01
C LYS A 23 -13.51 -14.44 3.18
N PRO A 24 -14.77 -14.85 3.46
CA PRO A 24 -15.41 -15.89 2.66
C PRO A 24 -15.96 -15.37 1.31
N ARG A 25 -15.79 -14.08 0.98
CA ARG A 25 -16.51 -13.42 -0.13
C ARG A 25 -15.64 -13.01 -1.30
N GLY A 26 -14.31 -13.05 -1.15
CA GLY A 26 -13.37 -12.53 -2.14
C GLY A 26 -11.97 -12.33 -1.56
N THR A 27 -11.02 -12.01 -2.44
CA THR A 27 -9.63 -11.72 -2.04
C THR A 27 -9.55 -10.33 -1.43
N ILE A 28 -8.90 -10.20 -0.28
CA ILE A 28 -8.73 -8.92 0.41
C ILE A 28 -7.33 -8.39 0.16
N LEU A 29 -7.25 -7.20 -0.43
CA LEU A 29 -6.00 -6.47 -0.64
C LEU A 29 -5.94 -5.27 0.30
N GLY A 30 -4.87 -5.17 1.06
CA GLY A 30 -4.60 -4.06 1.96
C GLY A 30 -3.45 -3.20 1.51
N CYS A 31 -3.21 -2.09 2.19
CA CYS A 31 -2.02 -1.30 1.97
C CYS A 31 -1.36 -0.76 3.24
N ASN A 32 -0.03 -0.65 3.18
CA ASN A 32 0.84 -0.09 4.21
C ASN A 32 0.54 -0.69 5.60
N ASN A 33 0.24 0.13 6.61
CA ASN A 33 0.04 -0.33 8.00
C ASN A 33 -1.23 -1.16 8.28
N LEU A 34 -2.02 -1.55 7.26
CA LEU A 34 -3.20 -2.42 7.46
C LEU A 34 -2.89 -3.70 8.23
N TYR A 35 -1.75 -4.33 7.94
CA TYR A 35 -1.34 -5.58 8.60
C TYR A 35 -1.26 -5.50 10.13
N LYS A 36 -1.17 -4.30 10.72
CA LYS A 36 -1.09 -4.11 12.17
C LYS A 36 -2.42 -4.36 12.89
N ASP A 37 -3.55 -4.08 12.24
CA ASP A 37 -4.90 -4.28 12.80
C ASP A 37 -5.72 -5.33 12.04
N PHE A 38 -5.31 -5.71 10.82
CA PHE A 38 -5.98 -6.73 10.03
C PHE A 38 -5.00 -7.34 9.01
N ALA A 39 -4.90 -8.68 8.96
CA ALA A 39 -4.09 -9.37 7.96
C ALA A 39 -4.88 -9.59 6.65
N PRO A 40 -4.63 -8.81 5.57
CA PRO A 40 -5.19 -9.09 4.25
C PRO A 40 -4.52 -10.29 3.58
N ASP A 41 -5.15 -10.84 2.54
CA ASP A 41 -4.57 -11.91 1.71
C ASP A 41 -3.35 -11.40 0.93
N VAL A 42 -3.40 -10.13 0.50
CA VAL A 42 -2.30 -9.44 -0.19
C VAL A 42 -2.09 -8.06 0.44
N LEU A 43 -0.84 -7.69 0.71
CA LEU A 43 -0.48 -6.36 1.21
C LEU A 43 0.36 -5.59 0.19
N VAL A 44 -0.02 -4.35 -0.09
CA VAL A 44 0.70 -3.47 -1.02
C VAL A 44 1.39 -2.34 -0.25
N ALA A 45 2.67 -2.09 -0.51
CA ALA A 45 3.40 -0.96 0.06
C ALA A 45 4.34 -0.32 -0.96
N ILE A 46 4.52 1.00 -0.81
CA ILE A 46 5.13 1.86 -1.83
C ILE A 46 6.27 2.70 -1.24
N ASP A 47 6.08 3.26 -0.04
CA ASP A 47 7.08 4.07 0.64
C ASP A 47 8.19 3.17 1.19
N HIS A 48 9.45 3.47 0.82
CA HIS A 48 10.61 2.64 1.17
C HIS A 48 10.71 2.33 2.67
N PRO A 49 10.58 3.30 3.59
CA PRO A 49 10.67 3.01 5.02
C PRO A 49 9.53 2.11 5.50
N ILE A 50 8.33 2.22 4.92
CA ILE A 50 7.19 1.36 5.26
C ILE A 50 7.42 -0.06 4.76
N MET A 51 7.93 -0.25 3.54
CA MET A 51 8.24 -1.58 3.00
C MET A 51 9.27 -2.31 3.87
N HIS A 52 10.36 -1.63 4.23
CA HIS A 52 11.37 -2.18 5.14
C HIS A 52 10.78 -2.50 6.51
N ASN A 53 9.93 -1.65 7.10
CA ASN A 53 9.25 -1.97 8.36
C ASN A 53 8.35 -3.20 8.27
N ILE A 54 7.59 -3.36 7.18
CA ILE A 54 6.76 -4.55 6.98
C ILE A 54 7.65 -5.78 6.86
N TYR A 55 8.72 -5.72 6.06
CA TYR A 55 9.65 -6.82 5.90
C TYR A 55 10.28 -7.24 7.24
N GLN A 56 10.80 -6.26 7.99
CA GLN A 56 11.45 -6.46 9.28
C GLN A 56 10.48 -6.96 10.37
N SER A 57 9.18 -6.73 10.23
CA SER A 57 8.17 -7.31 11.13
C SER A 57 7.99 -8.82 10.96
N GLY A 58 8.55 -9.41 9.90
CA GLY A 58 8.37 -10.83 9.55
C GLY A 58 7.05 -11.15 8.86
N TYR A 59 6.18 -10.15 8.62
CA TYR A 59 4.89 -10.34 7.96
C TYR A 59 5.02 -11.00 6.57
N CYS A 60 6.03 -10.57 5.81
CA CYS A 60 6.27 -11.03 4.44
C CYS A 60 6.64 -12.51 4.31
N TYR A 61 7.02 -13.19 5.41
CA TYR A 61 7.34 -14.62 5.36
C TYR A 61 6.08 -15.50 5.19
N ASN A 62 4.93 -14.99 5.66
CA ASN A 62 3.68 -15.75 5.63
C ASN A 62 2.64 -15.14 4.69
N ALA A 63 2.69 -13.84 4.45
CA ALA A 63 1.70 -13.11 3.63
C ALA A 63 2.30 -12.59 2.32
N ARG A 64 1.53 -12.68 1.24
CA ARG A 64 1.93 -12.15 -0.07
C ARG A 64 1.98 -10.63 -0.01
N CYS A 65 3.12 -10.07 -0.38
CA CYS A 65 3.33 -8.62 -0.40
C CYS A 65 3.75 -8.16 -1.79
N TYR A 66 3.29 -6.99 -2.20
CA TYR A 66 3.76 -6.31 -3.40
C TYR A 66 4.43 -5.00 -2.98
N PHE A 67 5.73 -4.89 -3.23
CA PHE A 67 6.58 -3.77 -2.84
C PHE A 67 7.13 -3.07 -4.08
N ARG A 68 7.15 -1.73 -4.07
CA ARG A 68 7.70 -0.92 -5.16
C ARG A 68 9.22 -1.02 -5.18
N SER A 69 9.80 -1.27 -6.35
CA SER A 69 11.26 -1.27 -6.55
C SER A 69 12.00 -2.18 -5.57
N TRP A 70 11.39 -3.30 -5.16
CA TRP A 70 12.00 -4.24 -4.20
C TRP A 70 12.97 -5.19 -4.89
N SER A 71 14.01 -4.61 -5.48
CA SER A 71 15.03 -5.35 -6.24
C SER A 71 16.17 -5.78 -5.34
N THR A 72 16.51 -7.06 -5.38
CA THR A 72 17.58 -7.63 -4.57
C THR A 72 18.96 -7.38 -5.19
N ILE A 73 19.96 -7.26 -4.34
CA ILE A 73 21.37 -7.02 -4.68
C ILE A 73 22.22 -8.12 -4.04
N PRO A 74 23.21 -8.69 -4.74
CA PRO A 74 24.12 -9.67 -4.17
C PRO A 74 24.86 -9.14 -2.93
N GLY A 75 24.90 -9.95 -1.88
CA GLY A 75 25.45 -9.56 -0.57
C GLY A 75 26.94 -9.22 -0.57
N GLU A 76 27.69 -9.65 -1.58
CA GLU A 76 29.09 -9.26 -1.80
C GLU A 76 29.25 -7.76 -2.11
N ASN A 77 28.24 -7.13 -2.71
CA ASN A 77 28.26 -5.69 -3.02
C ASN A 77 27.89 -4.81 -1.81
N PHE A 78 27.49 -5.40 -0.68
CA PHE A 78 26.94 -4.68 0.46
C PHE A 78 27.88 -3.60 1.00
N GLU A 79 29.10 -3.97 1.38
CA GLU A 79 30.01 -3.05 2.06
C GLU A 79 30.40 -1.87 1.15
N GLN A 80 30.72 -2.14 -0.12
CA GLN A 80 31.07 -1.11 -1.09
C GLN A 80 29.90 -0.14 -1.32
N LEU A 81 28.68 -0.65 -1.48
CA LEU A 81 27.50 0.19 -1.72
C LEU A 81 27.21 1.06 -0.49
N ILE A 82 27.22 0.50 0.71
CA ILE A 82 26.98 1.28 1.93
C ILE A 82 28.05 2.35 2.13
N LEU A 83 29.33 2.05 1.95
CA LEU A 83 30.40 3.05 2.04
C LEU A 83 30.23 4.17 1.01
N SER A 84 29.76 3.84 -0.20
CA SER A 84 29.52 4.85 -1.25
C SER A 84 28.37 5.81 -0.93
N MET A 85 27.37 5.37 -0.17
CA MET A 85 26.25 6.21 0.27
C MET A 85 26.60 7.11 1.47
N PHE A 86 27.71 6.83 2.13
CA PHE A 86 28.15 7.49 3.36
C PHE A 86 29.64 7.88 3.26
N PRO A 87 30.01 8.74 2.28
CA PRO A 87 31.41 9.06 1.98
C PRO A 87 32.15 9.74 3.15
N GLU A 88 31.42 10.29 4.12
CA GLU A 88 31.98 10.90 5.33
C GLU A 88 32.49 9.87 6.36
N TYR A 89 32.14 8.59 6.22
CA TYR A 89 32.55 7.52 7.12
C TYR A 89 33.59 6.59 6.45
N ARG A 90 34.66 6.26 7.18
CA ARG A 90 35.77 5.41 6.67
C ARG A 90 35.52 3.91 6.74
N HIS A 91 34.59 3.46 7.58
CA HIS A 91 34.33 2.03 7.80
C HIS A 91 32.90 1.78 8.27
N LEU A 92 32.36 0.62 7.89
CA LEU A 92 30.97 0.23 8.14
C LEU A 92 30.54 0.30 9.61
N ARG A 93 31.46 0.04 10.55
CA ARG A 93 31.18 0.14 11.99
C ARG A 93 30.75 1.55 12.40
N ALA A 94 31.39 2.59 11.86
CA ALA A 94 31.06 3.98 12.18
C ALA A 94 29.70 4.38 11.61
N ILE A 95 29.37 3.88 10.41
CA ILE A 95 28.05 4.08 9.80
C ILE A 95 26.96 3.46 10.68
N ARG A 96 27.14 2.22 11.15
CA ARG A 96 26.19 1.57 12.08
C ARG A 96 26.01 2.36 13.38
N GLN A 97 27.10 2.87 13.94
CA GLN A 97 27.08 3.68 15.17
C GLN A 97 26.40 5.04 14.97
N SER A 98 26.36 5.56 13.74
CA SER A 98 25.67 6.82 13.44
C SER A 98 24.14 6.76 13.60
N GLY A 99 23.56 5.57 13.57
CA GLY A 99 22.10 5.38 13.52
C GLY A 99 21.46 5.66 12.15
N LYS A 100 22.24 6.09 11.14
CA LYS A 100 21.73 6.40 9.79
C LYS A 100 21.49 5.18 8.90
N LEU A 101 22.05 4.04 9.27
CA LEU A 101 21.85 2.75 8.60
C LEU A 101 20.88 1.88 9.42
N ILE A 102 19.71 1.63 8.85
CA ILE A 102 18.66 0.81 9.45
C ILE A 102 18.68 -0.56 8.76
N GLU A 103 19.17 -1.59 9.44
CA GLU A 103 19.30 -2.93 8.87
C GLU A 103 18.69 -4.02 9.77
N ASN A 104 18.16 -5.07 9.17
CA ASN A 104 17.91 -6.32 9.89
C ASN A 104 19.19 -7.17 9.99
N GLY A 105 19.15 -8.22 10.81
CA GLY A 105 20.22 -9.21 10.82
C GLY A 105 20.28 -10.01 9.52
N ARG A 106 21.50 -10.30 9.03
CA ARG A 106 21.72 -11.03 7.77
C ARG A 106 21.13 -12.45 7.77
N GLN A 107 21.16 -13.17 8.88
CA GLN A 107 20.51 -14.49 9.03
C GLN A 107 20.80 -15.49 7.88
N GLY A 108 22.02 -15.48 7.34
CA GLY A 108 22.40 -16.35 6.21
C GLY A 108 21.90 -15.90 4.83
N ALA A 109 21.20 -14.77 4.74
CA ALA A 109 20.79 -14.15 3.48
C ALA A 109 22.00 -13.91 2.55
N LYS A 110 21.79 -14.25 1.28
CA LYS A 110 22.76 -14.04 0.20
C LYS A 110 22.55 -12.72 -0.52
N GLU A 111 21.38 -12.12 -0.38
CA GLU A 111 20.99 -10.89 -1.06
C GLU A 111 20.36 -9.92 -0.08
N PHE A 112 20.31 -8.64 -0.46
CA PHE A 112 19.65 -7.60 0.30
C PHE A 112 18.94 -6.61 -0.62
N VAL A 113 17.94 -5.91 -0.08
CA VAL A 113 17.35 -4.73 -0.70
C VAL A 113 17.84 -3.48 0.03
N LEU A 114 18.06 -2.41 -0.72
CA LEU A 114 18.66 -1.16 -0.25
C LEU A 114 17.82 0.03 -0.75
N HIS A 115 17.47 0.93 0.16
CA HIS A 115 16.84 2.19 -0.20
C HIS A 115 17.37 3.35 0.64
N GLY A 116 17.88 4.39 -0.04
CA GLY A 116 18.12 5.69 0.57
C GLY A 116 16.87 6.56 0.57
N TYR A 117 16.66 7.35 1.62
CA TYR A 117 15.60 8.34 1.69
C TYR A 117 15.95 9.47 2.65
N ASN A 118 15.32 10.63 2.46
CA ASN A 118 15.36 11.71 3.44
C ASN A 118 14.20 11.53 4.42
N ASP A 119 14.51 11.38 5.71
CA ASP A 119 13.52 11.28 6.75
C ASP A 119 12.90 12.66 7.02
N LYS A 120 11.60 12.78 6.81
CA LYS A 120 10.92 14.08 6.89
C LYS A 120 10.77 14.63 8.31
N GLN A 121 10.99 13.80 9.33
CA GLN A 121 10.88 14.23 10.73
C GLN A 121 12.19 14.82 11.24
N THR A 122 13.29 14.13 10.96
CA THR A 122 14.65 14.53 11.38
C THR A 122 15.39 15.36 10.32
N ASN A 123 14.91 15.36 9.08
CA ASN A 123 15.58 15.89 7.89
C ASN A 123 16.93 15.24 7.59
N GLU A 124 17.20 14.06 8.16
CA GLU A 124 18.42 13.30 7.91
C GLU A 124 18.27 12.37 6.71
N ASN A 125 19.37 12.14 5.99
CA ASN A 125 19.43 11.09 4.98
C ASN A 125 19.71 9.76 5.67
N LEU A 126 18.77 8.83 5.53
CA LEU A 126 18.82 7.49 6.08
C LEU A 126 18.92 6.47 4.95
N VAL A 127 19.47 5.30 5.29
CA VAL A 127 19.54 4.15 4.39
C VAL A 127 18.94 2.96 5.10
N SER A 128 17.91 2.36 4.50
CA SER A 128 17.34 1.11 4.97
C SER A 128 17.86 -0.06 4.15
N VAL A 129 18.22 -1.11 4.86
CA VAL A 129 18.66 -2.39 4.32
C VAL A 129 17.74 -3.49 4.85
N SER A 130 17.37 -4.40 3.97
CA SER A 130 16.76 -5.66 4.36
C SER A 130 17.47 -6.80 3.67
N TRP A 131 18.23 -7.56 4.45
CA TRP A 131 18.73 -8.87 4.08
C TRP A 131 17.55 -9.80 3.84
N VAL A 132 17.43 -10.29 2.61
CA VAL A 132 16.27 -11.04 2.16
C VAL A 132 16.50 -12.55 2.29
N THR A 133 15.46 -13.27 2.71
CA THR A 133 15.50 -14.74 2.83
C THR A 133 14.34 -15.32 2.03
N SER A 134 13.86 -16.52 2.36
CA SER A 134 12.65 -17.04 1.71
C SER A 134 11.44 -16.25 2.21
N ASP A 135 10.95 -15.34 1.38
CA ASP A 135 9.80 -14.49 1.63
C ASP A 135 8.75 -14.60 0.51
N LYS A 136 7.66 -13.84 0.63
CA LYS A 136 6.56 -13.78 -0.35
C LYS A 136 6.39 -12.37 -0.92
N VAL A 137 7.47 -11.59 -0.98
CA VAL A 137 7.47 -10.26 -1.59
C VAL A 137 7.62 -10.41 -3.11
N LEU A 138 6.78 -9.68 -3.83
CA LEU A 138 6.81 -9.53 -5.28
C LEU A 138 7.07 -8.07 -5.61
N ASN A 139 7.79 -7.81 -6.70
CA ASN A 139 8.12 -6.46 -7.11
C ASN A 139 6.96 -5.86 -7.93
N ILE A 140 6.44 -4.71 -7.49
CA ILE A 140 5.40 -4.00 -8.23
C ILE A 140 5.91 -3.57 -9.59
N THR A 141 7.20 -3.26 -9.71
CA THR A 141 7.82 -2.81 -10.97
C THR A 141 7.61 -3.82 -12.10
N ASP A 142 7.52 -5.12 -11.78
CA ASP A 142 7.26 -6.18 -12.76
C ASP A 142 5.82 -6.12 -13.34
N LEU A 143 4.91 -5.43 -12.66
CA LEU A 143 3.53 -5.22 -13.11
C LEU A 143 3.35 -3.91 -13.87
N ILE A 144 4.26 -2.95 -13.76
CA ILE A 144 4.07 -1.59 -14.28
C ILE A 144 4.00 -1.59 -15.81
N ARG A 145 3.00 -0.92 -16.37
CA ARG A 145 2.78 -0.75 -17.81
C ARG A 145 3.12 0.64 -18.32
N GLU A 146 2.92 1.66 -17.48
CA GLU A 146 3.21 3.06 -17.79
C GLU A 146 4.11 3.67 -16.70
N PRO A 147 5.14 4.47 -17.06
CA PRO A 147 6.08 5.07 -16.10
C PRO A 147 5.40 5.85 -14.96
N GLU A 148 4.25 6.48 -15.22
CA GLU A 148 3.48 7.21 -14.20
C GLU A 148 3.05 6.34 -13.01
N GLN A 149 2.92 5.02 -13.20
CA GLN A 149 2.48 4.09 -12.16
C GLN A 149 3.52 3.90 -11.06
N GLU A 150 4.79 4.20 -11.33
CA GLU A 150 5.84 4.20 -10.30
C GLU A 150 5.55 5.24 -9.21
N HIS A 151 4.74 6.24 -9.52
CA HIS A 151 4.43 7.37 -8.64
C HIS A 151 3.04 7.23 -8.00
N TRP A 152 2.36 6.09 -8.23
CA TRP A 152 1.04 5.84 -7.65
C TRP A 152 1.11 5.58 -6.16
N SER A 153 0.02 5.95 -5.46
CA SER A 153 -0.12 5.68 -4.04
C SER A 153 -0.54 4.23 -3.78
N ALA A 154 -0.24 3.73 -2.59
CA ALA A 154 -0.46 2.31 -2.24
C ALA A 154 -1.94 1.87 -2.31
N GLY A 155 -2.88 2.81 -2.12
CA GLY A 155 -4.32 2.54 -2.22
C GLY A 155 -4.76 2.16 -3.64
N PRO A 156 -4.67 3.05 -4.64
CA PRO A 156 -4.89 2.71 -6.03
C PRO A 156 -4.00 1.55 -6.53
N MET A 157 -2.76 1.46 -6.05
CA MET A 157 -1.90 0.33 -6.43
C MET A 157 -2.44 -1.02 -5.94
N SER A 158 -3.17 -1.10 -4.83
CA SER A 158 -3.85 -2.35 -4.45
C SER A 158 -4.95 -2.73 -5.43
N GLY A 159 -5.69 -1.75 -5.96
CA GLY A 159 -6.61 -1.98 -7.07
C GLY A 159 -5.91 -2.47 -8.34
N TYR A 160 -4.76 -1.88 -8.68
CA TYR A 160 -3.97 -2.30 -9.83
C TYR A 160 -3.44 -3.73 -9.69
N VAL A 161 -2.88 -4.07 -8.53
CA VAL A 161 -2.44 -5.44 -8.21
C VAL A 161 -3.61 -6.40 -8.34
N ALA A 162 -4.79 -6.07 -7.80
CA ALA A 162 -5.98 -6.91 -7.93
C ALA A 162 -6.35 -7.18 -9.40
N CYS A 163 -6.34 -6.14 -10.25
CA CYS A 163 -6.67 -6.27 -11.67
C CYS A 163 -5.70 -7.14 -12.48
N ASN A 164 -4.42 -7.24 -12.06
CA ASN A 164 -3.40 -7.96 -12.84
C ASN A 164 -3.04 -9.34 -12.30
N THR A 165 -3.45 -9.66 -11.07
CA THR A 165 -2.95 -10.85 -10.36
C THR A 165 -4.04 -11.81 -9.91
N ILE A 166 -5.31 -11.44 -10.11
CA ILE A 166 -6.46 -12.29 -9.83
C ILE A 166 -7.19 -12.57 -11.13
N ASP A 167 -7.23 -13.84 -11.50
CA ASP A 167 -7.82 -14.31 -12.75
C ASP A 167 -9.31 -13.97 -12.83
N GLU A 168 -9.75 -13.62 -14.05
CA GLU A 168 -11.14 -13.33 -14.38
C GLU A 168 -11.83 -12.32 -13.44
N MET A 169 -11.09 -11.33 -12.91
CA MET A 169 -11.62 -10.32 -12.01
C MET A 169 -12.90 -9.66 -12.56
N LYS A 170 -13.96 -9.65 -11.75
CA LYS A 170 -15.27 -9.05 -12.12
C LYS A 170 -15.65 -7.87 -11.26
N GLU A 171 -15.33 -7.91 -9.97
CA GLU A 171 -15.78 -6.90 -9.02
C GLU A 171 -14.67 -6.44 -8.06
N ILE A 172 -14.49 -5.12 -7.92
CA ILE A 172 -13.58 -4.53 -6.95
C ILE A 172 -14.32 -3.57 -6.03
N TYR A 173 -14.22 -3.80 -4.73
CA TYR A 173 -14.85 -3.01 -3.68
C TYR A 173 -13.81 -2.15 -2.96
N LEU A 174 -13.94 -0.83 -3.06
CA LEU A 174 -13.06 0.14 -2.44
C LEU A 174 -13.64 0.52 -1.07
N ILE A 175 -13.04 0.00 0.00
CA ILE A 175 -13.46 0.22 1.40
C ILE A 175 -12.40 1.08 2.09
N GLY A 176 -12.79 2.17 2.77
CA GLY A 176 -11.82 3.04 3.45
C GLY A 176 -10.91 3.83 2.50
N HIS A 177 -11.24 3.90 1.21
CA HIS A 177 -10.64 4.83 0.25
C HIS A 177 -11.37 6.17 0.31
N ASP A 178 -11.24 6.82 1.47
CA ASP A 178 -11.85 8.12 1.73
C ASP A 178 -11.09 9.19 0.94
N LEU A 179 -11.78 9.86 0.01
CA LEU A 179 -11.20 11.01 -0.69
C LEU A 179 -11.32 12.29 0.13
N TYR A 180 -12.37 12.43 0.93
CA TYR A 180 -12.60 13.61 1.77
C TYR A 180 -12.51 13.26 3.26
N SER A 181 -12.56 14.28 4.12
CA SER A 181 -12.68 14.11 5.57
C SER A 181 -13.98 14.71 6.10
N MET A 182 -14.46 14.17 7.24
CA MET A 182 -15.61 14.70 7.96
C MET A 182 -15.27 15.93 8.82
N ASP A 183 -13.99 16.11 9.15
CA ASP A 183 -13.50 17.11 10.13
C ASP A 183 -12.40 18.03 9.54
N ASN A 184 -12.21 18.03 8.22
CA ASN A 184 -11.14 18.71 7.48
C ASN A 184 -9.69 18.31 7.85
N LYS A 185 -9.50 17.39 8.80
CA LYS A 185 -8.20 16.85 9.21
C LYS A 185 -7.77 15.65 8.36
N PHE A 186 -6.49 15.30 8.39
CA PHE A 186 -5.98 14.16 7.62
C PHE A 186 -6.77 12.88 7.95
N ASN A 187 -7.41 12.32 6.94
CA ASN A 187 -8.32 11.19 7.09
C ASN A 187 -7.57 9.87 6.91
N ASN A 188 -6.76 9.51 7.91
CA ASN A 188 -6.06 8.23 7.95
C ASN A 188 -6.06 7.66 9.37
N ILE A 189 -6.28 6.35 9.50
CA ILE A 189 -6.31 5.66 10.80
C ILE A 189 -4.93 5.67 11.47
N TYR A 190 -3.85 5.70 10.69
CA TYR A 190 -2.46 5.71 11.19
C TYR A 190 -1.82 7.10 11.17
N ALA A 191 -2.61 8.16 11.03
CA ALA A 191 -2.09 9.52 11.13
C ALA A 191 -1.28 9.71 12.42
N GLY A 192 -0.13 10.38 12.33
CA GLY A 192 0.80 10.59 13.44
C GLY A 192 1.78 9.45 13.72
N GLN A 193 1.63 8.27 13.10
CA GLN A 193 2.65 7.21 13.18
C GLN A 193 3.89 7.54 12.32
N PRO A 194 5.05 6.91 12.57
CA PRO A 194 6.22 7.04 11.70
C PRO A 194 5.87 6.84 10.22
N TYR A 195 6.40 7.73 9.38
CA TYR A 195 6.18 7.79 7.91
C TYR A 195 4.75 8.12 7.46
N TYR A 196 3.85 8.45 8.38
CA TYR A 196 2.53 8.99 8.08
C TYR A 196 2.47 10.49 8.38
N LYS A 197 1.54 11.18 7.71
CA LYS A 197 1.26 12.59 8.02
C LYS A 197 0.65 12.73 9.40
N SER A 198 0.92 13.87 10.03
CA SER A 198 0.23 14.31 11.25
C SER A 198 -1.29 14.28 11.05
N ASP A 199 -2.03 14.03 12.12
CA ASP A 199 -3.49 14.13 12.12
C ASP A 199 -3.98 15.56 11.87
N THR A 200 -3.17 16.57 12.17
CA THR A 200 -3.43 18.00 11.88
C THR A 200 -3.16 18.40 10.44
N HIS A 201 -2.59 17.52 9.61
CA HIS A 201 -2.27 17.82 8.22
C HIS A 201 -3.57 18.06 7.40
N PRO A 202 -3.58 18.99 6.42
CA PRO A 202 -4.76 19.23 5.59
C PRO A 202 -5.24 17.96 4.87
N SER A 203 -6.56 17.72 4.91
CA SER A 203 -7.21 16.56 4.29
C SER A 203 -7.15 16.55 2.75
N ASN A 204 -7.02 17.72 2.12
CA ASN A 204 -7.09 17.87 0.67
C ASN A 204 -5.78 17.62 -0.08
N TYR A 205 -4.70 17.32 0.65
CA TYR A 205 -3.34 17.36 0.11
C TYR A 205 -3.06 16.39 -1.06
N TYR A 206 -3.68 15.20 -1.06
CA TYR A 206 -3.44 14.17 -2.08
C TYR A 206 -4.68 13.84 -2.93
N ILE A 207 -5.79 14.55 -2.74
CA ILE A 207 -7.09 14.15 -3.30
C ILE A 207 -7.04 14.03 -4.82
N GLN A 208 -6.46 15.03 -5.50
CA GLN A 208 -6.42 15.06 -6.97
C GLN A 208 -5.61 13.88 -7.54
N GLN A 209 -4.51 13.52 -6.89
CA GLN A 209 -3.71 12.34 -7.25
C GLN A 209 -4.52 11.06 -7.08
N TRP A 210 -5.22 10.89 -5.95
CA TRP A 210 -6.02 9.69 -5.69
C TRP A 210 -7.21 9.57 -6.66
N ILE A 211 -7.88 10.69 -6.98
CA ILE A 211 -8.95 10.75 -7.96
C ILE A 211 -8.44 10.32 -9.34
N TYR A 212 -7.30 10.87 -9.77
CA TYR A 212 -6.67 10.54 -11.05
C TYR A 212 -6.31 9.05 -11.15
N GLN A 213 -5.60 8.52 -10.16
CA GLN A 213 -5.11 7.14 -10.16
C GLN A 213 -6.26 6.11 -10.19
N TRP A 214 -7.30 6.32 -9.40
CA TRP A 214 -8.50 5.47 -9.45
C TRP A 214 -9.26 5.61 -10.77
N LYS A 215 -9.39 6.83 -11.30
CA LYS A 215 -10.04 7.06 -12.61
C LYS A 215 -9.34 6.26 -13.72
N LYS A 216 -8.00 6.26 -13.73
CA LYS A 216 -7.21 5.47 -14.67
C LYS A 216 -7.56 3.98 -14.60
N LEU A 217 -7.65 3.40 -13.40
CA LEU A 217 -8.08 2.01 -13.24
C LEU A 217 -9.49 1.75 -13.76
N PHE A 218 -10.44 2.64 -13.45
CA PHE A 218 -11.81 2.48 -13.94
C PHE A 218 -11.87 2.47 -15.48
N LYS A 219 -11.04 3.31 -16.13
CA LYS A 219 -10.96 3.38 -17.60
C LYS A 219 -10.21 2.21 -18.22
N TRP A 220 -9.05 1.84 -17.69
CA TRP A 220 -8.23 0.74 -18.21
C TRP A 220 -8.93 -0.61 -18.07
N TYR A 221 -9.65 -0.82 -16.96
CA TYR A 221 -10.35 -2.06 -16.66
C TYR A 221 -11.86 -1.86 -16.75
N HIS A 222 -12.34 -1.31 -17.88
CA HIS A 222 -13.76 -1.00 -18.09
C HIS A 222 -14.71 -2.21 -18.02
N HIS A 223 -14.16 -3.43 -18.12
CA HIS A 223 -14.90 -4.70 -17.98
C HIS A 223 -15.10 -5.13 -16.52
N ILE A 224 -14.32 -4.57 -15.58
CA ILE A 224 -14.44 -4.81 -14.14
C ILE A 224 -15.41 -3.80 -13.55
N LYS A 225 -16.34 -4.25 -12.72
CA LYS A 225 -17.25 -3.38 -11.96
C LYS A 225 -16.57 -2.93 -10.67
N PHE A 226 -16.47 -1.62 -10.48
CA PHE A 226 -15.91 -1.01 -9.28
C PHE A 226 -17.02 -0.47 -8.38
N TYR A 227 -16.84 -0.64 -7.08
CA TYR A 227 -17.76 -0.17 -6.06
C TYR A 227 -17.03 0.70 -5.06
N LYS A 228 -17.37 1.99 -4.98
CA LYS A 228 -16.94 2.83 -3.86
C LYS A 228 -17.89 2.60 -2.68
N VAL A 229 -17.35 2.06 -1.59
CA VAL A 229 -18.13 1.64 -0.43
C VAL A 229 -17.92 2.60 0.73
N ASN A 230 -19.01 3.18 1.24
CA ASN A 230 -18.96 3.96 2.48
C ASN A 230 -20.32 3.97 3.19
N ARG A 231 -20.39 4.49 4.42
CA ARG A 231 -21.69 4.76 5.07
C ARG A 231 -22.45 5.81 4.26
N LYS A 232 -23.79 5.88 4.41
CA LYS A 232 -24.61 6.93 3.78
C LYS A 232 -24.33 8.29 4.43
N ASN A 233 -23.20 8.91 4.11
CA ASN A 233 -22.72 10.19 4.64
C ASN A 233 -21.90 10.95 3.58
N MET A 234 -21.31 12.09 3.99
CA MET A 234 -20.52 12.96 3.09
C MET A 234 -19.28 12.30 2.49
N LEU A 235 -18.85 11.14 2.99
CA LEU A 235 -17.74 10.39 2.40
C LEU A 235 -18.19 9.49 1.24
N ASN A 236 -19.50 9.29 1.04
CA ASN A 236 -20.08 8.56 -0.08
C ASN A 236 -20.68 9.45 -1.18
N VAL A 237 -20.18 10.68 -1.31
CA VAL A 237 -20.65 11.60 -2.34
C VAL A 237 -20.09 11.24 -3.72
N ASN A 238 -20.83 11.66 -4.73
CA ASN A 238 -20.40 11.63 -6.12
C ASN A 238 -19.11 12.45 -6.31
N ILE A 239 -18.16 11.88 -7.03
CA ILE A 239 -16.92 12.53 -7.46
C ILE A 239 -17.10 12.93 -8.93
N PRO A 240 -17.18 14.23 -9.25
CA PRO A 240 -17.47 14.70 -10.61
C PRO A 240 -16.52 14.13 -11.67
N GLU A 241 -15.24 13.99 -11.32
CA GLU A 241 -14.18 13.48 -12.18
C GLU A 241 -14.41 12.01 -12.57
N TRP A 242 -15.28 11.28 -11.87
CA TRP A 242 -15.58 9.87 -12.16
C TRP A 242 -16.94 9.67 -12.86
N ASN A 243 -17.68 10.73 -13.17
CA ASN A 243 -19.02 10.64 -13.77
C ASN A 243 -19.04 9.93 -15.14
N ASP A 244 -17.92 9.95 -15.87
CA ASP A 244 -17.75 9.28 -17.15
C ASP A 244 -17.29 7.82 -17.03
N CYS A 245 -17.17 7.28 -15.81
CA CYS A 245 -16.77 5.90 -15.53
C CYS A 245 -18.01 5.02 -15.28
N LYS A 246 -18.60 4.48 -16.36
CA LYS A 246 -19.84 3.68 -16.32
C LYS A 246 -19.75 2.40 -15.47
N ASN A 247 -18.53 1.91 -15.26
CA ASN A 247 -18.25 0.73 -14.45
C ASN A 247 -18.05 1.04 -12.96
N LEU A 248 -18.19 2.30 -12.51
CA LEU A 248 -18.16 2.66 -11.09
C LEU A 248 -19.57 2.80 -10.51
N GLU A 249 -19.77 2.34 -9.27
CA GLU A 249 -20.98 2.57 -8.51
C GLU A 249 -20.68 2.92 -7.05
N TYR A 250 -21.51 3.75 -6.43
CA TYR A 250 -21.40 4.12 -5.02
C TYR A 250 -22.42 3.33 -4.22
N ILE A 251 -21.97 2.58 -3.22
CA ILE A 251 -22.84 1.71 -2.42
C ILE A 251 -22.58 1.86 -0.93
N SER A 252 -23.56 1.46 -0.11
CA SER A 252 -23.39 1.40 1.33
C SER A 252 -22.74 0.09 1.78
N TYR A 253 -22.21 0.04 3.00
CA TYR A 253 -21.73 -1.21 3.61
C TYR A 253 -22.84 -2.27 3.65
N GLU A 254 -24.08 -1.89 3.96
CA GLU A 254 -25.22 -2.81 4.01
C GLU A 254 -25.53 -3.38 2.62
N ARG A 255 -25.50 -2.53 1.57
CA ARG A 255 -25.70 -2.97 0.20
C ARG A 255 -24.58 -3.90 -0.26
N MET A 256 -23.32 -3.53 0.00
CA MET A 256 -22.16 -4.41 -0.24
C MET A 256 -22.34 -5.75 0.46
N GLU A 257 -22.69 -5.74 1.75
CA GLU A 257 -22.87 -6.97 2.51
C GLU A 257 -24.02 -7.82 1.96
N SER A 258 -25.10 -7.22 1.49
CA SER A 258 -26.23 -7.95 0.89
C SER A 258 -25.83 -8.60 -0.45
N GLN A 259 -25.23 -7.85 -1.37
CA GLN A 259 -24.89 -8.37 -2.70
C GLN A 259 -23.72 -9.37 -2.67
N THR A 260 -22.83 -9.26 -1.69
CA THR A 260 -21.69 -10.18 -1.53
C THR A 260 -21.99 -11.42 -0.69
N ARG A 261 -23.16 -11.47 -0.02
CA ARG A 261 -23.64 -12.67 0.68
C ARG A 261 -24.05 -13.79 -0.27
N ASN A 262 -24.50 -13.43 -1.47
CA ASN A 262 -25.08 -14.36 -2.43
C ASN A 262 -24.01 -14.89 -3.39
N LEU A 263 -23.23 -15.86 -2.94
CA LEU A 263 -22.73 -16.90 -3.84
C LEU A 263 -22.87 -18.24 -3.10
N PRO A 264 -23.56 -19.25 -3.66
CA PRO A 264 -23.27 -20.64 -3.34
C PRO A 264 -21.82 -21.01 -3.70
#